data_AF-A0A969ML73-F1
#
_entry.id   AF-A0A969ML73-F1
#
_cell.length_a   1.000
_cell.length_b   1.000
_cell.length_c   1.000
_cell.angle_alpha   90.00
_cell.angle_beta   90.00
_cell.angle_gamma   90.00
#
_symmetry.space_group_name_H-M   'P 1'
#
loop_
_entity.id
_entity.type
_entity.pdbx_description
1 polymer ?
#
loop_
_entity_poly.entity_id
_entity_poly.type
_entity_poly.pdbx_seq_one_letter_code
_entity_poly.pdbx_strand_id
1 'polypeptide(L)'
;MEVIKKGRKQKGWAREYKCTGEGNKDGGCGAELLISAKDIVITGYINGDYRDLGDTCYGFKCCECGVMTDINPSDIPDEIKNKLR
;
A
#
# COMPACT_ATOMS: atom_id res chain seq x y z
N MET A 1 -24.83 6.65 -17.26
CA MET A 1 -25.11 5.87 -16.04
C MET A 1 -25.41 6.88 -14.93
N GLU A 2 -26.56 6.80 -14.26
CA GLU A 2 -27.00 7.82 -13.29
C GLU A 2 -27.18 7.21 -11.90
N VAL A 3 -26.78 7.95 -10.87
CA VAL A 3 -26.93 7.51 -9.47
C VAL A 3 -28.35 7.85 -8.99
N ILE A 4 -29.23 6.85 -8.97
CA ILE A 4 -30.62 6.99 -8.48
C ILE A 4 -30.75 6.98 -6.95
N LYS A 5 -29.73 6.46 -6.25
CA LYS A 5 -29.62 6.49 -4.78
C LYS A 5 -28.16 6.40 -4.40
N LYS A 6 -27.70 7.28 -3.50
CA LYS A 6 -26.33 7.24 -2.99
C LYS A 6 -26.11 5.94 -2.22
N GLY A 7 -25.02 5.23 -2.56
CA GLY A 7 -24.50 4.13 -1.75
C GLY A 7 -23.95 4.62 -0.41
N ARG A 8 -23.54 3.68 0.44
CA ARG A 8 -22.81 4.03 1.67
C ARG A 8 -21.50 4.73 1.31
N LYS A 9 -21.08 5.71 2.13
CA LYS A 9 -19.72 6.26 2.02
C LYS A 9 -18.70 5.14 2.20
N GLN A 10 -17.62 5.20 1.43
CA GLN A 10 -16.48 4.33 1.66
C GLN A 10 -16.01 4.51 3.11
N LYS A 11 -15.86 3.41 3.83
CA LYS A 11 -15.42 3.39 5.22
C LYS A 11 -14.00 2.86 5.26
N GLY A 12 -13.12 3.58 5.94
CA GLY A 12 -11.70 3.24 6.06
C GLY A 12 -10.82 4.03 5.10
N TRP A 13 -9.51 3.84 5.26
CA TRP A 13 -8.50 4.49 4.46
C TRP A 13 -8.32 3.76 3.13
N ALA A 14 -8.26 4.54 2.05
CA ALA A 14 -7.73 4.11 0.77
C ALA A 14 -7.05 5.31 0.10
N ARG A 15 -6.08 5.03 -0.77
CA ARG A 15 -5.34 6.04 -1.50
C ARG A 15 -4.94 5.51 -2.88
N GLU A 16 -4.87 6.42 -3.84
CA GLU A 16 -4.43 6.12 -5.20
C GLU A 16 -2.91 5.96 -5.23
N TYR A 17 -2.45 4.88 -5.87
CA TYR A 17 -1.04 4.58 -6.10
C TYR A 17 -0.84 4.18 -7.55
N LYS A 18 0.32 4.55 -8.10
CA LYS A 18 0.77 4.04 -9.38
C LYS A 18 1.58 2.77 -9.15
N CYS A 19 1.30 1.72 -9.90
CA CYS A 19 2.14 0.52 -9.92
C CYS A 19 3.49 0.84 -10.59
N THR A 20 4.53 1.06 -9.79
CA THR A 20 5.89 1.32 -10.27
C THR A 20 6.78 0.08 -10.25
N GLY A 21 6.42 -0.94 -9.47
CA GLY A 21 7.28 -2.11 -9.25
C GLY A 21 8.60 -1.79 -8.56
N GLU A 22 8.73 -0.57 -8.02
CA GLU A 22 9.88 -0.15 -7.22
C GLU A 22 9.91 -0.94 -5.90
N GLY A 23 11.12 -1.23 -5.43
CA GLY A 23 11.39 -2.15 -4.31
C GLY A 23 11.88 -3.53 -4.74
N ASN A 24 11.37 -4.04 -5.87
CA ASN A 24 11.59 -5.45 -6.27
C ASN A 24 12.23 -5.65 -7.66
N LYS A 25 12.69 -4.59 -8.33
CA LYS A 25 13.38 -4.62 -9.65
C LYS A 25 12.57 -5.22 -10.81
N ASP A 26 11.28 -5.49 -10.63
CA ASP A 26 10.44 -6.13 -11.67
C ASP A 26 9.88 -5.13 -12.69
N GLY A 27 9.83 -3.83 -12.37
CA GLY A 27 9.20 -2.82 -13.21
C GLY A 27 7.67 -2.93 -13.21
N GLY A 28 6.98 -1.86 -12.85
CA GLY A 28 5.51 -1.83 -12.75
C GLY A 28 4.84 -1.58 -14.09
N CYS A 29 3.59 -2.05 -14.22
CA CYS A 29 2.78 -1.81 -15.42
C CYS A 29 2.29 -0.36 -15.57
N GLY A 30 2.47 0.49 -14.55
CA GLY A 30 2.06 1.89 -14.57
C GLY A 30 0.57 2.14 -14.30
N ALA A 31 -0.22 1.11 -13.98
CA ALA A 31 -1.63 1.26 -13.64
C ALA A 31 -1.83 2.13 -12.38
N GLU A 32 -2.86 2.96 -12.38
CA GLU A 32 -3.33 3.70 -11.21
C GLU A 32 -4.36 2.86 -10.46
N LEU A 33 -4.08 2.59 -9.19
CA LEU A 33 -4.84 1.65 -8.36
C LEU A 33 -5.26 2.33 -7.06
N LEU A 34 -6.52 2.10 -6.66
CA LEU A 34 -7.01 2.52 -5.36
C LEU A 34 -6.69 1.43 -4.33
N ILE A 35 -5.68 1.66 -3.49
CA ILE A 35 -5.20 0.70 -2.50
C ILE A 35 -5.88 0.98 -1.16
N SER A 36 -6.52 -0.03 -0.59
CA SER A 36 -7.11 0.04 0.75
C SER A 36 -6.15 -0.50 1.81
N ALA A 37 -6.47 -0.28 3.08
CA ALA A 37 -5.70 -0.84 4.19
C ALA A 37 -5.53 -2.38 4.15
N LYS A 38 -6.43 -3.10 3.47
CA LYS A 38 -6.39 -4.57 3.36
C LYS A 38 -5.45 -5.07 2.28
N ASP A 39 -5.11 -4.20 1.33
CA ASP A 39 -4.26 -4.51 0.19
C ASP A 39 -2.78 -4.28 0.53
N ILE A 40 -2.51 -3.61 1.66
CA ILE A 40 -1.17 -3.39 2.18
C ILE A 40 -0.65 -4.68 2.81
N VAL A 41 0.55 -5.06 2.42
CA VAL A 41 1.33 -6.15 3.01
C VAL A 41 2.61 -5.59 3.62
N ILE A 42 3.06 -6.21 4.71
CA ILE A 42 4.38 -5.94 5.28
C ILE A 42 5.39 -6.74 4.47
N THR A 43 6.28 -6.06 3.75
CA THR A 43 7.25 -6.69 2.84
C THR A 43 8.58 -7.04 3.53
N GLY A 44 8.83 -6.52 4.74
CA GLY A 44 9.97 -6.91 5.56
C GLY A 44 10.29 -5.91 6.68
N TYR A 45 11.30 -6.26 7.48
CA TYR A 45 11.97 -5.37 8.44
C TYR A 45 13.38 -5.11 7.93
N ILE A 46 13.79 -3.85 7.80
CA ILE A 46 15.20 -3.54 7.55
C ILE A 46 15.96 -3.79 8.86
N ASN A 47 16.53 -5.00 9.00
CA ASN A 47 17.53 -5.27 10.03
C ASN A 47 18.86 -4.63 9.59
N GLY A 48 18.97 -3.32 9.76
CA GLY A 48 20.26 -2.70 9.98
C GLY A 48 20.62 -2.88 11.45
N ASP A 49 21.77 -3.47 11.74
CA ASP A 49 22.33 -3.47 13.09
C ASP A 49 22.26 -2.05 13.68
N TYR A 50 22.00 -1.98 15.00
CA TYR A 50 21.92 -0.79 15.86
C TYR A 50 20.52 -0.16 16.08
N ARG A 51 19.85 -0.65 17.13
CA ARG A 51 19.26 0.13 18.24
C ARG A 51 18.35 1.34 17.99
N ASP A 52 17.91 1.64 16.77
CA ASP A 52 16.92 2.67 16.51
C ASP A 52 15.85 2.12 15.55
N LEU A 53 14.69 1.77 16.13
CA LEU A 53 13.37 1.62 15.52
C LEU A 53 13.36 1.06 14.07
N GLY A 54 13.37 -0.27 13.92
CA GLY A 54 13.29 -0.94 12.62
C GLY A 54 12.15 -0.41 11.75
N ASP A 55 12.51 0.25 10.66
CA ASP A 55 11.56 0.76 9.66
C ASP A 55 10.82 -0.43 9.04
N THR A 56 9.51 -0.50 9.29
CA THR A 56 8.63 -1.50 8.68
C THR A 56 8.39 -1.10 7.22
N CYS A 57 8.72 -1.98 6.29
CA CYS A 57 8.44 -1.77 4.87
C CYS A 57 7.00 -2.21 4.56
N TYR A 58 6.28 -1.35 3.85
CA TYR A 58 4.92 -1.61 3.39
C TYR A 58 4.91 -1.67 1.87
N GLY A 59 4.09 -2.54 1.30
CA GLY A 59 3.90 -2.62 -0.14
C GLY A 59 2.52 -3.18 -0.49
N PHE A 60 2.23 -3.28 -1.78
CA PHE A 60 1.02 -3.93 -2.29
C PHE A 60 1.33 -4.71 -3.56
N LYS A 61 0.57 -5.78 -3.80
CA LYS A 61 0.64 -6.55 -5.03
C LYS A 61 -0.32 -5.96 -6.06
N CYS A 62 0.18 -5.55 -7.21
CA CYS A 62 -0.63 -5.04 -8.31
C CYS A 62 -1.63 -6.10 -8.80
N CYS A 63 -2.92 -5.76 -8.89
CA CYS A 63 -3.94 -6.67 -9.39
C CYS A 63 -3.85 -6.92 -10.91
N GLU A 64 -3.24 -6.00 -11.65
CA GLU A 64 -3.11 -6.09 -13.11
C GLU A 64 -1.92 -6.96 -13.55
N CYS A 65 -0.72 -6.70 -13.01
CA CYS A 65 0.51 -7.37 -13.44
C CYS A 65 1.12 -8.32 -12.39
N GLY A 66 0.58 -8.33 -11.17
CA GLY A 66 1.07 -9.20 -10.09
C GLY A 66 2.38 -8.76 -9.43
N VAL A 67 2.99 -7.66 -9.87
CA VAL A 67 4.25 -7.12 -9.31
C VAL A 67 4.00 -6.44 -7.96
N MET A 68 4.96 -6.56 -7.04
CA MET A 68 4.95 -5.87 -5.75
C MET A 68 5.49 -4.45 -5.88
N THR A 69 4.79 -3.47 -5.33
CA THR A 69 5.19 -2.06 -5.30
C THR A 69 5.28 -1.59 -3.85
N ASP A 70 6.40 -0.97 -3.49
CA ASP A 70 6.58 -0.41 -2.15
C ASP A 70 5.75 0.87 -1.94
N ILE A 71 5.29 1.07 -0.72
CA ILE A 71 4.56 2.25 -0.26
C ILE A 71 5.43 2.99 0.74
N ASN A 72 5.56 4.31 0.58
CA ASN A 72 6.23 5.14 1.57
C ASN A 72 5.47 5.08 2.91
N PRO A 73 6.12 4.72 4.04
CA PRO A 73 5.46 4.68 5.34
C PRO A 73 4.78 6.00 5.73
N SER A 74 5.28 7.14 5.25
CA SER A 74 4.66 8.46 5.51
C SER A 74 3.28 8.62 4.87
N ASP A 75 2.96 7.82 3.85
CA ASP A 75 1.66 7.86 3.17
C ASP A 75 0.57 7.10 3.93
N ILE A 76 0.96 6.22 4.85
CA ILE A 76 0.07 5.37 5.62
C ILE A 76 -0.17 6.01 7.00
N PRO A 77 -1.41 6.30 7.39
CA PRO A 77 -1.70 6.80 8.74
C PRO A 77 -1.31 5.80 9.82
N ASP A 78 -0.85 6.29 10.98
CA ASP A 78 -0.39 5.40 12.06
C ASP A 78 -1.50 4.48 12.61
N GLU A 79 -2.76 4.91 12.54
CA GLU A 79 -3.92 4.04 12.87
C GLU A 79 -3.97 2.79 11.98
N ILE A 80 -3.60 2.93 10.70
CA ILE A 80 -3.55 1.81 9.76
C ILE A 80 -2.30 0.96 10.02
N LYS A 81 -1.13 1.58 10.22
CA LYS A 81 0.11 0.87 10.58
C LYS A 81 -0.07 -0.01 11.82
N ASN A 82 -0.72 0.51 12.86
CA ASN A 82 -0.97 -0.23 14.10
C ASN A 82 -1.92 -1.42 13.91
N LYS A 83 -2.78 -1.41 12.88
CA LYS A 83 -3.67 -2.53 12.53
C LYS A 83 -2.99 -3.60 11.68
N LEU A 84 -1.83 -3.29 11.09
CA LEU A 84 -1.03 -4.21 10.28
C LEU A 84 0.00 -4.99 11.12
N ARG A 85 0.25 -4.57 12.36
CA ARG A 85 1.14 -5.23 13.33
C ARG A 85 0.50 -6.43 14.01
#